data_AF-A0A924U078-F1
#
_entry.id   AF-A0A924U078-F1
#
_cell.length_a   1.000
_cell.length_b   1.000
_cell.length_c   1.000
_cell.angle_alpha   90.00
_cell.angle_beta   90.00
_cell.angle_gamma   90.00
#
_symmetry.space_group_name_H-M   'P 1'
#
loop_
_entity.id
_entity.type
_entity.pdbx_description
1 polymer ?
#
loop_
_entity_poly.entity_id
_entity_poly.type
_entity_poly.pdbx_seq_one_letter_code
_entity_poly.pdbx_strand_id
1 'polypeptide(L)'
;MALPIGALAQPVGAGFTRICHSGEAAGVGACPALPVLGPGPTDWGCTRANASGLLWEIKTVEPGPRHPDRTFSQFTPAYNPGREMGGVNDVGGYLGAVNAQRLCGANDWRLPTRLELLGLVDYRGAPTALAIEAAYFPNPPTKLNKSVFWSGSAAAGPGTNAWGVDFADGSAGDDNRSVNYALRLVSGATVPPQWAASADGQEAVDLRSKLAWRRCVEGMNWNGSGCTGTPGSFTWAEAAALAQAAAAKGSAWRLPDVKELSSLVDDGRVNPAIDTTRFPATPALWFWTSTPDSANTAYVWFVNFGTGYTGHHGFRSDRHALRLVRSAL
;
A
#
# COMPACT_ATOMS: atom_id res chain seq x y z
N MET A 1 -25.93 -9.42 15.25
CA MET A 1 -25.11 -9.43 16.48
C MET A 1 -23.68 -9.10 16.06
N ALA A 2 -23.17 -7.92 16.43
CA ALA A 2 -21.90 -7.40 15.94
C ALA A 2 -20.73 -8.28 16.42
N LEU A 3 -19.94 -8.80 15.48
CA LEU A 3 -18.70 -9.50 15.78
C LEU A 3 -17.66 -8.49 16.27
N PRO A 4 -16.86 -8.81 17.30
CA PRO A 4 -15.82 -7.90 17.76
C PRO A 4 -14.71 -7.86 16.72
N ILE A 5 -14.46 -6.65 16.19
CA ILE A 5 -13.33 -6.36 15.31
C ILE A 5 -12.08 -6.50 16.17
N GLY A 6 -11.41 -7.64 16.08
CA GLY A 6 -10.06 -7.85 16.59
C GLY A 6 -9.02 -7.15 15.70
N ALA A 7 -9.22 -5.86 15.42
CA ALA A 7 -8.10 -5.01 15.06
C ALA A 7 -7.52 -4.56 16.39
N LEU A 8 -6.27 -4.92 16.68
CA LEU A 8 -5.50 -4.18 17.67
C LEU A 8 -5.50 -2.73 17.17
N ALA A 9 -6.42 -1.92 17.70
CA ALA A 9 -6.43 -0.50 17.46
C ALA A 9 -5.15 0.01 18.10
N GLN A 10 -4.09 0.10 17.29
CA GLN A 10 -2.90 0.83 17.70
C GLN A 10 -3.38 2.22 18.10
N PRO A 11 -2.98 2.72 19.28
CA PRO A 11 -3.35 4.07 19.71
C PRO A 11 -3.03 5.05 18.59
N VAL A 12 -3.88 6.07 18.41
CA VAL A 12 -3.61 7.18 17.49
C VAL A 12 -2.21 7.73 17.83
N GLY A 13 -1.27 7.58 16.90
CA GLY A 13 0.12 7.99 17.06
C GLY A 13 1.11 6.97 17.65
N ALA A 14 0.75 5.70 17.82
CA ALA A 14 1.71 4.65 18.19
C ALA A 14 2.53 4.10 16.99
N GLY A 15 2.09 4.36 15.75
CA GLY A 15 2.71 3.85 14.53
C GLY A 15 3.93 4.64 14.04
N PHE A 16 4.10 5.87 14.51
CA PHE A 16 5.06 6.82 13.95
C PHE A 16 5.85 7.57 15.03
N THR A 17 7.06 7.99 14.68
CA THR A 17 7.91 8.86 15.52
C THR A 17 8.30 10.11 14.73
N ARG A 18 8.16 11.30 15.33
CA ARG A 18 8.64 12.56 14.75
C ARG A 18 10.17 12.63 14.80
N ILE A 19 10.79 13.03 13.69
CA ILE A 19 12.24 13.14 13.53
C ILE A 19 12.59 14.59 13.25
N CYS A 20 13.52 15.14 14.03
CA CYS A 20 13.99 16.50 13.83
C CYS A 20 14.83 16.62 12.55
N HIS A 21 15.01 17.84 12.04
CA HIS A 21 15.90 18.10 10.89
C HIS A 21 17.34 17.64 11.12
N SER A 22 17.78 17.54 12.39
CA SER A 22 19.07 16.94 12.78
C SER A 22 19.18 15.44 12.51
N GLY A 23 18.05 14.75 12.32
CA GLY A 23 17.96 13.29 12.24
C GLY A 23 17.68 12.60 13.58
N GLU A 24 17.69 13.35 14.70
CA GLU A 24 17.38 12.82 16.01
C GLU A 24 15.86 12.56 16.16
N ALA A 25 15.52 11.51 16.90
CA ALA A 25 14.14 11.21 17.24
C ALA A 25 13.62 12.16 18.32
N ALA A 26 12.31 12.44 18.32
CA ALA A 26 11.68 13.21 19.39
C ALA A 26 12.08 12.68 20.79
N GLY A 27 12.59 13.57 21.65
CA GLY A 27 13.04 13.25 23.00
C GLY A 27 14.47 12.70 23.10
N VAL A 28 15.21 12.66 21.99
CA VAL A 28 16.61 12.22 21.94
C VAL A 28 17.52 13.40 21.61
N GLY A 29 18.60 13.55 22.38
CA GLY A 29 19.61 14.58 22.11
C GLY A 29 19.05 15.99 22.22
N ALA A 30 19.26 16.80 21.18
CA ALA A 30 18.74 18.16 21.11
C ALA A 30 17.29 18.23 20.58
N CYS A 31 16.76 17.12 20.04
CA CYS A 31 15.38 17.05 19.56
C CYS A 31 14.38 17.03 20.73
N PRO A 32 13.48 18.03 20.84
CA PRO A 32 12.48 18.07 21.90
C PRO A 32 11.60 16.82 21.93
N ALA A 33 11.00 16.52 23.08
CA ALA A 33 10.03 15.41 23.19
C ALA A 33 8.77 15.62 22.32
N LEU A 34 8.40 16.88 22.09
CA LEU A 34 7.29 17.28 21.22
C LEU A 34 7.79 18.35 20.23
N PRO A 35 8.58 17.96 19.22
CA PRO A 35 9.09 18.92 18.25
C PRO A 35 7.93 19.47 17.42
N VAL A 36 7.99 20.77 17.15
CA VAL A 36 7.03 21.49 16.30
C VAL A 36 7.52 21.50 14.86
N LEU A 37 6.60 21.61 13.91
CA LEU A 37 6.97 21.76 12.49
C LEU A 37 7.67 23.11 12.28
N GLY A 38 8.84 23.09 11.65
CA GLY A 38 9.64 24.29 11.41
C GLY A 38 10.96 23.97 10.70
N PRO A 39 11.73 24.98 10.27
CA PRO A 39 12.96 24.78 9.49
C PRO A 39 14.22 24.57 10.35
N GLY A 40 14.13 24.76 11.67
CA GLY A 40 15.26 24.67 12.60
C GLY A 40 15.78 23.25 12.76
N PRO A 41 17.05 23.07 13.19
CA PRO A 41 17.67 21.75 13.34
C PRO A 41 16.95 20.84 14.35
N THR A 42 16.30 21.44 15.36
CA THR A 42 15.52 20.75 16.40
C THR A 42 14.02 20.76 16.11
N ASP A 43 13.60 21.29 14.95
CA ASP A 43 12.22 21.26 14.52
C ASP A 43 11.94 19.95 13.78
N TRP A 44 10.68 19.53 13.82
CA TRP A 44 10.21 18.32 13.16
C TRP A 44 10.33 18.43 11.64
N GLY A 45 11.15 17.57 11.03
CA GLY A 45 11.44 17.58 9.60
C GLY A 45 11.03 16.31 8.84
N CYS A 46 10.94 15.17 9.51
CA CYS A 46 10.58 13.88 8.91
C CYS A 46 9.76 13.00 9.88
N THR A 47 9.15 11.94 9.35
CA THR A 47 8.39 10.97 10.14
C THR A 47 8.97 9.58 9.96
N ARG A 48 9.30 8.86 11.03
CA ARG A 48 9.70 7.45 10.95
C ARG A 48 8.51 6.55 11.24
N ALA A 49 8.28 5.56 10.39
CA ALA A 49 7.33 4.48 10.66
C ALA A 49 7.98 3.46 11.62
N ASN A 50 7.35 3.20 12.77
CA ASN A 50 7.93 2.40 13.84
C ASN A 50 8.05 0.91 13.47
N ALA A 51 7.07 0.38 12.71
CA ALA A 51 7.05 -1.03 12.33
C ALA A 51 8.09 -1.40 11.27
N SER A 52 8.39 -0.49 10.33
CA SER A 52 9.32 -0.74 9.23
C SER A 52 10.68 -0.07 9.39
N GLY A 53 10.79 0.91 10.29
CA GLY A 53 11.97 1.78 10.42
C GLY A 53 12.12 2.79 9.28
N LEU A 54 11.23 2.78 8.28
CA LEU A 54 11.29 3.67 7.13
C LEU A 54 11.13 5.14 7.53
N LEU A 55 12.00 5.98 7.00
CA LEU A 55 11.96 7.43 7.19
C LEU A 55 11.18 8.07 6.04
N TRP A 56 10.17 8.86 6.36
CA TRP A 56 9.27 9.49 5.41
C TRP A 56 9.45 11.00 5.37
N GLU A 57 9.43 11.51 4.14
CA GLU A 57 9.50 12.93 3.86
C GLU A 57 8.23 13.63 4.37
N ILE A 58 8.41 14.82 4.95
CA ILE A 58 7.33 15.78 5.21
C ILE A 58 7.35 16.92 4.19
N LYS A 59 6.16 17.36 3.79
CA LYS A 59 5.96 18.48 2.86
C LYS A 59 6.03 19.81 3.60
N THR A 60 6.46 20.84 2.90
CA THR A 60 6.62 22.20 3.43
C THR A 60 5.63 23.15 2.76
N VAL A 61 5.13 24.15 3.47
CA VAL A 61 4.29 25.21 2.85
C VAL A 61 5.13 26.28 2.14
N GLU A 62 6.45 26.28 2.36
CA GLU A 62 7.36 27.19 1.69
C GLU A 62 7.46 26.88 0.18
N PRO A 63 7.63 27.92 -0.67
CA PRO A 63 7.91 27.73 -2.09
C PRO A 63 9.12 26.83 -2.31
N GLY A 64 8.97 25.81 -3.14
CA GLY A 64 10.06 24.89 -3.45
C GLY A 64 9.59 23.55 -3.98
N PRO A 65 10.51 22.63 -4.28
CA PRO A 65 10.18 21.33 -4.82
C PRO A 65 9.29 20.52 -3.86
N ARG A 66 9.47 20.68 -2.54
CA ARG A 66 8.73 19.95 -1.48
C ARG A 66 7.37 20.58 -1.12
N HIS A 67 6.93 21.59 -1.86
CA HIS A 67 5.59 22.16 -1.68
C HIS A 67 4.51 21.11 -2.00
N PRO A 68 3.46 20.95 -1.18
CA PRO A 68 2.51 19.84 -1.30
C PRO A 68 1.71 19.83 -2.61
N ASP A 69 1.57 20.98 -3.25
CA ASP A 69 0.89 21.10 -4.55
C ASP A 69 1.80 20.89 -5.77
N ARG A 70 3.08 20.55 -5.58
CA ARG A 70 3.97 20.17 -6.68
C ARG A 70 3.59 18.77 -7.17
N THR A 71 3.48 18.63 -8.48
CA THR A 71 3.21 17.36 -9.15
C THR A 71 4.28 17.08 -10.20
N PHE A 72 4.50 15.81 -10.48
CA PHE A 72 5.65 15.34 -11.24
C PHE A 72 5.28 14.20 -12.17
N SER A 73 5.90 14.17 -13.34
CA SER A 73 5.92 13.00 -14.23
C SER A 73 6.87 11.93 -13.68
N GLN A 74 6.78 10.70 -14.18
CA GLN A 74 7.66 9.59 -13.80
C GLN A 74 8.32 8.97 -15.04
N PHE A 75 9.06 9.76 -15.80
CA PHE A 75 9.68 9.28 -17.04
C PHE A 75 10.81 8.28 -16.76
N THR A 76 11.05 7.42 -17.75
CA THR A 76 12.14 6.44 -17.75
C THR A 76 12.93 6.58 -19.05
N PRO A 77 14.14 5.99 -19.15
CA PRO A 77 14.86 5.97 -20.42
C PRO A 77 14.05 5.31 -21.56
N ALA A 78 13.16 4.37 -21.22
CA ALA A 78 12.29 3.68 -22.17
C ALA A 78 11.06 4.50 -22.58
N TYR A 79 10.59 5.43 -21.73
CA TYR A 79 9.43 6.27 -21.99
C TYR A 79 9.66 7.71 -21.54
N ASN A 80 10.00 8.56 -22.50
CA ASN A 80 10.33 9.98 -22.31
C ASN A 80 9.98 10.80 -23.56
N PRO A 81 8.68 10.93 -23.91
CA PRO A 81 8.24 11.51 -25.17
C PRO A 81 8.66 12.99 -25.36
N GLY A 82 8.82 13.73 -24.25
CA GLY A 82 9.24 15.15 -24.26
C GLY A 82 10.72 15.41 -24.01
N ARG A 83 11.54 14.37 -23.78
CA ARG A 83 12.93 14.50 -23.29
C ARG A 83 13.04 15.30 -21.97
N GLU A 84 12.05 15.16 -21.11
CA GLU A 84 11.90 15.89 -19.83
C GLU A 84 12.34 15.07 -18.61
N MET A 85 12.70 13.79 -18.79
CA MET A 85 13.23 12.94 -17.73
C MET A 85 14.38 13.64 -16.98
N GLY A 86 14.30 13.65 -15.65
CA GLY A 86 15.28 14.32 -14.78
C GLY A 86 15.08 15.84 -14.65
N GLY A 87 14.11 16.42 -15.34
CA GLY A 87 13.76 17.83 -15.23
C GLY A 87 13.10 18.20 -13.89
N VAL A 88 12.93 19.49 -13.64
CA VAL A 88 12.39 20.01 -12.37
C VAL A 88 10.96 19.55 -12.05
N ASN A 89 10.20 19.14 -13.07
CA ASN A 89 8.84 18.60 -12.94
C ASN A 89 8.77 17.08 -13.17
N ASP A 90 9.91 16.39 -13.15
CA ASP A 90 9.99 14.93 -13.23
C ASP A 90 10.51 14.38 -11.90
N VAL A 91 10.14 13.13 -11.59
CA VAL A 91 10.59 12.39 -10.41
C VAL A 91 12.11 12.43 -10.25
N GLY A 92 12.88 12.29 -11.34
CA GLY A 92 14.34 12.28 -11.28
C GLY A 92 14.91 13.60 -10.74
N GLY A 93 14.38 14.74 -11.21
CA GLY A 93 14.81 16.06 -10.73
C GLY A 93 14.41 16.30 -9.28
N TYR A 94 13.22 15.83 -8.89
CA TYR A 94 12.76 15.90 -7.50
C TYR A 94 13.63 15.10 -6.53
N LEU A 95 13.90 13.83 -6.87
CA LEU A 95 14.79 12.95 -6.11
C LEU A 95 16.19 13.56 -5.94
N GLY A 96 16.75 14.12 -7.02
CA GLY A 96 18.03 14.82 -6.98
C GLY A 96 18.03 16.00 -6.00
N ALA A 97 16.98 16.83 -6.04
CA ALA A 97 16.85 17.99 -5.15
C ALA A 97 16.72 17.61 -3.68
N VAL A 98 15.94 16.56 -3.34
CA VAL A 98 15.75 16.13 -1.94
C VAL A 98 17.00 15.43 -1.40
N ASN A 99 17.65 14.57 -2.19
CA ASN A 99 18.89 13.91 -1.76
C ASN A 99 20.05 14.89 -1.54
N ALA A 100 20.14 15.96 -2.33
CA ALA A 100 21.11 17.03 -2.11
C ALA A 100 20.89 17.79 -0.79
N GLN A 101 19.64 17.91 -0.32
CA GLN A 101 19.30 18.58 0.94
C GLN A 101 19.60 17.74 2.19
N ARG A 102 19.85 16.43 2.05
CA ARG A 102 20.14 15.50 3.14
C ARG A 102 19.13 15.56 4.30
N LEU A 103 17.82 15.60 3.98
CA LEU A 103 16.74 15.78 4.96
C LEU A 103 16.88 14.81 6.12
N CYS A 104 16.88 15.35 7.35
CA CYS A 104 16.93 14.56 8.58
C CYS A 104 18.13 13.60 8.62
N GLY A 105 19.24 13.98 7.97
CA GLY A 105 20.47 13.19 7.87
C GLY A 105 20.48 12.15 6.74
N ALA A 106 19.36 11.88 6.09
CA ALA A 106 19.24 10.87 5.03
C ALA A 106 19.52 11.42 3.63
N ASN A 107 20.22 10.63 2.80
CA ASN A 107 20.59 10.97 1.42
C ASN A 107 20.36 9.82 0.43
N ASP A 108 19.55 8.84 0.83
CA ASP A 108 19.12 7.66 0.08
C ASP A 108 17.60 7.69 -0.18
N TRP A 109 17.03 8.89 -0.30
CA TRP A 109 15.62 9.08 -0.59
C TRP A 109 15.27 8.48 -1.95
N ARG A 110 14.19 7.72 -1.97
CA ARG A 110 13.63 7.03 -3.13
C ARG A 110 12.12 7.20 -3.18
N LEU A 111 11.53 6.86 -4.33
CA LEU A 111 10.10 6.62 -4.38
C LEU A 111 9.74 5.41 -3.48
N PRO A 112 8.64 5.49 -2.72
CA PRO A 112 8.11 4.36 -1.99
C PRO A 112 7.54 3.31 -2.94
N THR A 113 7.55 2.04 -2.57
CA THR A 113 6.80 1.01 -3.32
C THR A 113 5.29 1.23 -3.15
N ARG A 114 4.48 0.62 -4.02
CA ARG A 114 3.02 0.66 -3.89
C ARG A 114 2.57 0.16 -2.51
N LEU A 115 3.19 -0.91 -1.99
CA LEU A 115 2.87 -1.45 -0.67
C LEU A 115 3.29 -0.53 0.48
N GLU A 116 4.39 0.20 0.34
CA GLU A 116 4.80 1.20 1.34
C GLU A 116 3.81 2.36 1.41
N LEU A 117 3.32 2.86 0.26
CA LEU A 117 2.26 3.87 0.20
C LEU A 117 0.93 3.34 0.78
N LEU A 118 0.49 2.16 0.37
CA LEU A 118 -0.71 1.52 0.93
C LEU A 118 -0.59 1.29 2.44
N GLY A 119 0.62 1.09 2.95
CA GLY A 119 0.91 1.04 4.38
C GLY A 119 0.46 2.30 5.12
N LEU A 120 0.57 3.48 4.50
CA LEU A 120 0.17 4.77 5.06
C LEU A 120 -1.32 5.07 4.97
N VAL A 121 -2.06 4.40 4.09
CA VAL A 121 -3.48 4.66 3.87
C VAL A 121 -4.31 4.30 5.10
N ASP A 122 -5.16 5.20 5.58
CA ASP A 122 -6.12 4.92 6.66
C ASP A 122 -7.52 4.64 6.11
N TYR A 123 -7.85 3.35 5.96
CA TYR A 123 -9.16 2.88 5.48
C TYR A 123 -10.29 3.00 6.51
N ARG A 124 -10.04 3.54 7.72
CA ARG A 124 -11.07 3.67 8.78
C ARG A 124 -11.82 5.00 8.73
N GLY A 125 -11.23 6.03 8.11
CA GLY A 125 -11.75 7.40 8.12
C GLY A 125 -12.83 7.67 7.06
N ALA A 126 -13.71 8.63 7.32
CA ALA A 126 -14.63 9.18 6.32
C ALA A 126 -13.90 10.23 5.44
N PRO A 127 -14.25 10.37 4.15
CA PRO A 127 -13.44 11.08 3.15
C PRO A 127 -13.61 12.60 3.19
N THR A 128 -13.36 13.24 4.33
CA THR A 128 -13.31 14.71 4.44
C THR A 128 -11.89 15.26 4.24
N ALA A 129 -10.89 14.38 4.19
CA ALA A 129 -9.48 14.68 3.94
C ALA A 129 -8.79 13.46 3.30
N LEU A 130 -7.52 13.60 2.93
CA LEU A 130 -6.72 12.46 2.49
C LEU A 130 -6.67 11.38 3.58
N ALA A 131 -6.78 10.12 3.16
CA ALA A 131 -6.74 8.91 3.97
C ALA A 131 -5.32 8.64 4.52
N ILE A 132 -4.79 9.54 5.34
CA ILE A 132 -3.46 9.44 5.96
C ILE A 132 -3.47 10.12 7.34
N GLU A 133 -2.64 9.66 8.27
CA GLU A 133 -2.53 10.25 9.61
C GLU A 133 -1.95 11.67 9.56
N ALA A 134 -2.81 12.68 9.45
CA ALA A 134 -2.42 14.09 9.32
C ALA A 134 -1.55 14.60 10.50
N ALA A 135 -1.65 13.98 11.68
CA ALA A 135 -0.81 14.29 12.83
C ALA A 135 0.69 13.97 12.63
N TYR A 136 1.02 13.11 11.67
CA TYR A 136 2.37 12.68 11.30
C TYR A 136 2.74 12.96 9.83
N PHE A 137 1.75 13.32 9.01
CA PHE A 137 1.93 13.73 7.63
C PHE A 137 1.25 15.08 7.38
N PRO A 138 1.84 16.19 7.87
CA PRO A 138 1.23 17.50 7.73
C PRO A 138 1.35 18.00 6.29
N ASN A 139 0.64 19.09 6.01
CA ASN A 139 0.61 19.77 4.72
C ASN A 139 0.18 18.83 3.58
N PRO A 140 -1.05 18.31 3.59
CA PRO A 140 -1.57 17.58 2.43
C PRO A 140 -1.68 18.50 1.21
N PRO A 141 -1.67 17.97 -0.02
CA PRO A 141 -2.08 18.70 -1.22
C PRO A 141 -3.40 19.45 -0.99
N THR A 142 -3.47 20.70 -1.44
CA THR A 142 -4.65 21.55 -1.20
C THR A 142 -5.77 21.30 -2.20
N LYS A 143 -5.45 20.60 -3.31
CA LYS A 143 -6.41 20.23 -4.36
C LYS A 143 -6.58 18.72 -4.38
N LEU A 144 -7.82 18.25 -4.31
CA LEU A 144 -8.14 16.81 -4.34
C LEU A 144 -7.68 16.13 -5.64
N ASN A 145 -7.60 16.83 -6.76
CA ASN A 145 -7.04 16.28 -8.00
C ASN A 145 -5.51 16.04 -7.95
N LYS A 146 -4.88 16.21 -6.78
CA LYS A 146 -3.49 15.91 -6.48
C LYS A 146 -3.35 14.87 -5.35
N SER A 147 -4.40 14.07 -5.14
CA SER A 147 -4.44 13.02 -4.12
C SER A 147 -3.67 11.75 -4.50
N VAL A 148 -3.32 11.58 -5.78
CA VAL A 148 -2.55 10.43 -6.27
C VAL A 148 -1.06 10.65 -6.06
N PHE A 149 -0.38 9.65 -5.50
CA PHE A 149 1.05 9.64 -5.24
C PHE A 149 1.73 8.55 -6.07
N TRP A 150 2.76 8.92 -6.82
CA TRP A 150 3.56 7.94 -7.57
C TRP A 150 4.32 7.01 -6.63
N SER A 151 4.34 5.72 -7.00
CA SER A 151 5.23 4.72 -6.42
C SER A 151 6.43 4.43 -7.33
N GLY A 152 7.48 3.86 -6.74
CA GLY A 152 8.64 3.31 -7.44
C GLY A 152 8.54 1.81 -7.75
N SER A 153 7.35 1.21 -7.58
CA SER A 153 7.12 -0.19 -7.96
C SER A 153 7.30 -0.37 -9.48
N ALA A 154 7.93 -1.47 -9.88
CA ALA A 154 8.02 -1.83 -11.29
C ALA A 154 6.63 -2.12 -11.84
N ALA A 155 6.26 -1.50 -12.96
CA ALA A 155 4.98 -1.75 -13.64
C ALA A 155 5.13 -2.79 -14.74
N ALA A 156 4.07 -3.55 -14.99
CA ALA A 156 4.00 -4.51 -16.09
C ALA A 156 4.00 -3.81 -17.48
N GLY A 157 4.39 -4.56 -18.52
CA GLY A 157 4.23 -4.14 -19.91
C GLY A 157 5.34 -3.21 -20.44
N PRO A 158 5.06 -2.38 -21.47
CA PRO A 158 6.09 -1.70 -22.27
C PRO A 158 6.78 -0.52 -21.55
N GLY A 159 6.56 -0.35 -20.25
CA GLY A 159 7.16 0.72 -19.45
C GLY A 159 6.52 2.10 -19.64
N THR A 160 5.35 2.20 -20.28
CA THR A 160 4.62 3.47 -20.47
C THR A 160 3.90 3.95 -19.20
N ASN A 161 3.51 3.00 -18.34
CA ASN A 161 2.74 3.27 -17.13
C ASN A 161 3.60 3.10 -15.87
N ALA A 162 3.13 3.71 -14.79
CA ALA A 162 3.68 3.57 -13.45
C ALA A 162 2.56 3.41 -12.43
N TRP A 163 2.85 2.73 -11.33
CA TRP A 163 1.90 2.54 -10.23
C TRP A 163 1.77 3.80 -9.38
N GLY A 164 0.54 4.16 -9.02
CA GLY A 164 0.19 5.19 -8.06
C GLY A 164 -0.80 4.70 -7.00
N VAL A 165 -0.86 5.43 -5.89
CA VAL A 165 -1.86 5.23 -4.83
C VAL A 165 -2.61 6.54 -4.63
N ASP A 166 -3.93 6.49 -4.74
CA ASP A 166 -4.81 7.61 -4.48
C ASP A 166 -5.10 7.69 -2.99
N PHE A 167 -4.67 8.77 -2.34
CA PHE A 167 -4.96 9.03 -0.93
C PHE A 167 -6.32 9.69 -0.72
N ALA A 168 -7.11 10.01 -1.76
CA ALA A 168 -8.48 10.45 -1.58
C ALA A 168 -9.35 9.32 -0.99
N ASP A 169 -9.09 8.08 -1.40
CA ASP A 169 -9.85 6.92 -0.96
C ASP A 169 -8.99 5.69 -0.58
N GLY A 170 -7.76 5.59 -1.07
CA GLY A 170 -6.88 4.44 -0.86
C GLY A 170 -6.78 3.48 -2.04
N SER A 171 -7.34 3.84 -3.21
CA SER A 171 -7.23 3.02 -4.41
C SER A 171 -5.80 2.99 -4.96
N ALA A 172 -5.44 1.91 -5.64
CA ALA A 172 -4.12 1.75 -6.23
C ALA A 172 -4.22 1.13 -7.62
N GLY A 173 -3.58 1.78 -8.59
CA GLY A 173 -3.62 1.45 -10.01
C GLY A 173 -2.40 1.99 -10.73
N ASP A 174 -2.29 1.71 -12.02
CA ASP A 174 -1.27 2.30 -12.88
C ASP A 174 -1.88 3.35 -13.82
N ASP A 175 -1.09 4.36 -14.16
CA ASP A 175 -1.45 5.37 -15.17
C ASP A 175 -0.20 5.75 -15.97
N ASN A 176 -0.40 6.48 -17.07
CA ASN A 176 0.65 6.92 -17.96
C ASN A 176 1.67 7.81 -17.22
N ARG A 177 2.96 7.52 -17.42
CA ARG A 177 4.09 8.25 -16.80
C ARG A 177 4.15 9.75 -17.12
N SER A 178 3.44 10.22 -18.15
CA SER A 178 3.33 11.63 -18.51
C SER A 178 2.34 12.41 -17.63
N VAL A 179 1.49 11.71 -16.88
CA VAL A 179 0.57 12.35 -15.94
C VAL A 179 1.36 12.88 -14.74
N ASN A 180 1.00 14.08 -14.28
CA ASN A 180 1.67 14.71 -13.16
C ASN A 180 0.94 14.39 -11.85
N TYR A 181 1.58 13.61 -10.98
CA TYR A 181 1.05 13.26 -9.66
C TYR A 181 1.94 13.72 -8.52
N ALA A 182 1.40 13.73 -7.31
CA ALA A 182 2.15 14.10 -6.12
C ALA A 182 3.23 13.04 -5.83
N LEU A 183 4.24 13.43 -5.05
CA LEU A 183 5.28 12.55 -4.55
C LEU A 183 5.34 12.62 -3.04
N ARG A 184 5.78 11.56 -2.37
CA ARG A 184 6.30 11.60 -1.00
C ARG A 184 7.40 10.58 -0.91
N LEU A 185 8.61 11.03 -0.61
CA LEU A 185 9.76 10.15 -0.61
C LEU A 185 9.87 9.36 0.69
N VAL A 186 10.56 8.23 0.58
CA VAL A 186 10.95 7.39 1.70
C VAL A 186 12.45 7.10 1.63
N SER A 187 13.08 6.93 2.78
CA SER A 187 14.48 6.51 2.95
C SER A 187 14.52 5.21 3.77
N GLY A 188 15.50 4.36 3.47
CA GLY A 188 15.63 3.01 4.01
C GLY A 188 15.37 1.90 2.99
N ALA A 189 15.88 0.71 3.31
CA ALA A 189 15.83 -0.45 2.43
C ALA A 189 14.39 -0.99 2.26
N THR A 190 14.07 -1.43 1.05
CA THR A 190 12.87 -2.24 0.82
C THR A 190 13.09 -3.64 1.41
N VAL A 191 12.14 -4.13 2.20
CA VAL A 191 12.16 -5.50 2.72
C VAL A 191 11.20 -6.34 1.88
N PRO A 192 11.69 -7.18 0.94
CA PRO A 192 10.82 -8.02 0.14
C PRO A 192 10.10 -9.04 1.05
N PRO A 193 8.90 -9.51 0.65
CA PRO A 193 8.23 -10.58 1.36
C PRO A 193 9.09 -11.86 1.32
N GLN A 194 9.09 -12.58 2.44
CA GLN A 194 9.84 -13.82 2.59
C GLN A 194 8.85 -14.98 2.64
N TRP A 195 8.85 -15.81 1.61
CA TRP A 195 7.82 -16.82 1.42
C TRP A 195 8.30 -18.22 1.80
N ALA A 196 7.45 -18.97 2.49
CA ALA A 196 7.59 -20.41 2.72
C ALA A 196 6.28 -21.13 2.34
N ALA A 197 6.36 -22.41 1.98
CA ALA A 197 5.17 -23.26 1.85
C ALA A 197 4.91 -24.01 3.16
N SER A 198 3.66 -24.35 3.47
CA SER A 198 3.35 -25.31 4.53
C SER A 198 3.87 -26.71 4.18
N ALA A 199 4.00 -27.58 5.19
CA ALA A 199 4.52 -28.94 5.02
C ALA A 199 3.69 -29.78 4.02
N ASP A 200 2.38 -29.56 3.96
CA ASP A 200 1.46 -30.19 3.00
C ASP A 200 1.37 -29.45 1.66
N GLY A 201 2.07 -28.33 1.53
CA GLY A 201 2.14 -27.51 0.33
C GLY A 201 0.86 -26.71 0.03
N GLN A 202 -0.15 -26.71 0.90
CA GLN A 202 -1.45 -26.05 0.65
C GLN A 202 -1.48 -24.56 1.00
N GLU A 203 -0.53 -24.10 1.81
CA GLU A 203 -0.44 -22.72 2.27
C GLU A 203 0.85 -22.04 1.79
N ALA A 204 0.76 -20.74 1.52
CA ALA A 204 1.90 -19.86 1.32
C ALA A 204 1.99 -18.91 2.52
N VAL A 205 3.14 -18.92 3.20
CA VAL A 205 3.38 -18.16 4.42
C VAL A 205 4.33 -17.00 4.12
N ASP A 206 3.88 -15.76 4.30
CA ASP A 206 4.75 -14.58 4.31
C ASP A 206 5.31 -14.41 5.73
N LEU A 207 6.59 -14.77 5.89
CA LEU A 207 7.33 -14.73 7.15
C LEU A 207 7.53 -13.31 7.69
N ARG A 208 7.37 -12.29 6.83
CA ARG A 208 7.48 -10.88 7.22
C ARG A 208 6.20 -10.37 7.85
N SER A 209 5.04 -10.63 7.23
CA SER A 209 3.73 -10.23 7.76
C SER A 209 3.15 -11.23 8.76
N LYS A 210 3.75 -12.43 8.87
CA LYS A 210 3.22 -13.55 9.68
C LYS A 210 1.82 -13.94 9.24
N LEU A 211 1.59 -13.96 7.94
CA LEU A 211 0.32 -14.37 7.34
C LEU A 211 0.50 -15.65 6.54
N ALA A 212 -0.40 -16.61 6.77
CA ALA A 212 -0.54 -17.81 5.96
C ALA A 212 -1.77 -17.68 5.06
N TRP A 213 -1.57 -17.95 3.78
CA TRP A 213 -2.57 -17.84 2.73
C TRP A 213 -2.88 -19.21 2.16
N ARG A 214 -4.16 -19.49 1.91
CA ARG A 214 -4.49 -20.64 1.06
C ARG A 214 -3.91 -20.42 -0.34
N ARG A 215 -3.23 -21.43 -0.89
CA ARG A 215 -2.68 -21.37 -2.25
C ARG A 215 -3.76 -21.55 -3.32
N CYS A 216 -4.78 -22.34 -3.04
CA CYS A 216 -5.95 -22.43 -3.90
C CYS A 216 -6.99 -21.37 -3.54
N VAL A 217 -7.64 -20.85 -4.57
CA VAL A 217 -8.84 -20.00 -4.43
C VAL A 217 -9.97 -20.87 -3.89
N GLU A 218 -10.85 -20.29 -3.08
CA GLU A 218 -12.01 -21.01 -2.56
C GLU A 218 -12.86 -21.58 -3.70
N GLY A 219 -13.26 -22.85 -3.56
CA GLY A 219 -13.94 -23.63 -4.62
C GLY A 219 -12.99 -24.54 -5.42
N MET A 220 -11.68 -24.29 -5.39
CA MET A 220 -10.66 -25.15 -6.01
C MET A 220 -10.02 -26.10 -4.99
N ASN A 221 -9.36 -27.15 -5.50
CA ASN A 221 -8.72 -28.18 -4.69
C ASN A 221 -7.24 -28.31 -4.99
N TRP A 222 -6.44 -28.53 -3.94
CA TRP A 222 -5.02 -28.89 -4.07
C TRP A 222 -4.88 -30.35 -4.49
N ASN A 223 -4.11 -30.62 -5.55
CA ASN A 223 -3.89 -31.98 -6.06
C ASN A 223 -2.50 -32.57 -5.70
N GLY A 224 -1.75 -31.89 -4.81
CA GLY A 224 -0.38 -32.25 -4.47
C GLY A 224 0.69 -31.38 -5.15
N SER A 225 0.39 -30.79 -6.31
CA SER A 225 1.34 -29.91 -7.03
C SER A 225 0.77 -28.54 -7.41
N GLY A 226 -0.56 -28.42 -7.51
CA GLY A 226 -1.24 -27.21 -7.93
C GLY A 226 -2.72 -27.21 -7.56
N CYS A 227 -3.42 -26.18 -8.04
CA CYS A 227 -4.86 -26.02 -7.81
C CYS A 227 -5.65 -26.46 -9.05
N THR A 228 -6.72 -27.23 -8.82
CA THR A 228 -7.59 -27.78 -9.85
C THR A 228 -9.07 -27.55 -9.52
N GLY A 229 -9.94 -27.63 -10.52
CA GLY A 229 -11.36 -27.33 -10.40
C GLY A 229 -11.72 -25.90 -10.80
N THR A 230 -12.92 -25.45 -10.44
CA THR A 230 -13.46 -24.14 -10.82
C THR A 230 -13.40 -23.19 -9.63
N PRO A 231 -12.89 -21.95 -9.79
CA PRO A 231 -12.92 -20.98 -8.71
C PRO A 231 -14.37 -20.66 -8.32
N GLY A 232 -14.63 -20.63 -7.02
CA GLY A 232 -15.91 -20.18 -6.49
C GLY A 232 -16.11 -18.69 -6.75
N SER A 233 -17.38 -18.31 -6.88
CA SER A 233 -17.82 -16.93 -7.06
C SER A 233 -18.90 -16.66 -6.05
N PHE A 234 -18.73 -15.66 -5.19
CA PHE A 234 -19.52 -15.48 -3.97
C PHE A 234 -19.98 -14.03 -3.82
N THR A 235 -21.18 -13.80 -3.28
CA THR A 235 -21.50 -12.48 -2.71
C THR A 235 -20.63 -12.21 -1.49
N TRP A 236 -20.53 -10.94 -1.07
CA TRP A 236 -19.73 -10.62 0.11
C TRP A 236 -20.24 -11.32 1.39
N ALA A 237 -21.57 -11.46 1.52
CA ALA A 237 -22.19 -12.16 2.65
C ALA A 237 -21.89 -13.67 2.63
N GLU A 238 -21.93 -14.30 1.46
CA GLU A 238 -21.54 -15.70 1.28
C GLU A 238 -20.04 -15.92 1.61
N ALA A 239 -19.17 -15.01 1.14
CA ALA A 239 -17.75 -15.05 1.43
C ALA A 239 -17.48 -14.97 2.94
N ALA A 240 -18.13 -14.04 3.64
CA ALA A 240 -18.02 -13.90 5.09
C ALA A 240 -18.50 -15.17 5.83
N ALA A 241 -19.61 -15.77 5.40
CA ALA A 241 -20.11 -17.01 5.99
C ALA A 241 -19.15 -18.19 5.75
N LEU A 242 -18.55 -18.29 4.56
CA LEU A 242 -17.56 -19.32 4.24
C LEU A 242 -16.33 -19.20 5.13
N ALA A 243 -15.82 -17.97 5.31
CA ALA A 243 -14.70 -17.72 6.21
C ALA A 243 -15.02 -18.08 7.67
N GLN A 244 -16.21 -17.73 8.17
CA GLN A 244 -16.66 -18.11 9.52
C GLN A 244 -16.73 -19.64 9.68
N ALA A 245 -17.27 -20.34 8.68
CA ALA A 245 -17.31 -21.80 8.69
C ALA A 245 -15.90 -22.43 8.66
N ALA A 246 -14.95 -21.82 7.94
CA ALA A 246 -13.56 -22.25 7.92
C ALA A 246 -12.85 -21.98 9.26
N ALA A 247 -13.15 -20.85 9.92
CA ALA A 247 -12.64 -20.54 11.26
C ALA A 247 -13.13 -21.55 12.31
N ALA A 248 -14.41 -21.94 12.25
CA ALA A 248 -15.02 -22.90 13.18
C ALA A 248 -14.39 -24.30 13.14
N LYS A 249 -13.64 -24.63 12.08
CA LYS A 249 -12.89 -25.89 11.93
C LYS A 249 -11.47 -25.84 12.54
N GLY A 250 -11.14 -24.77 13.27
CA GLY A 250 -9.93 -24.69 14.09
C GLY A 250 -8.73 -23.96 13.48
N SER A 251 -8.85 -23.43 12.25
CA SER A 251 -7.72 -22.80 11.54
C SER A 251 -7.75 -21.26 11.53
N ALA A 252 -8.69 -20.63 12.26
CA ALA A 252 -8.85 -19.16 12.33
C ALA A 252 -8.81 -18.43 10.96
N TRP A 253 -9.25 -19.12 9.89
CA TRP A 253 -9.33 -18.56 8.55
C TRP A 253 -10.29 -17.37 8.52
N ARG A 254 -9.92 -16.31 7.81
CA ARG A 254 -10.73 -15.12 7.63
C ARG A 254 -10.59 -14.53 6.24
N LEU A 255 -11.50 -13.61 5.91
CA LEU A 255 -11.27 -12.69 4.79
C LEU A 255 -10.00 -11.86 5.08
N PRO A 256 -9.17 -11.62 4.07
CA PRO A 256 -8.07 -10.67 4.18
C PRO A 256 -8.61 -9.25 4.18
N ASP A 257 -7.95 -8.35 4.91
CA ASP A 257 -8.19 -6.93 4.69
C ASP A 257 -7.59 -6.48 3.34
N VAL A 258 -7.95 -5.27 2.91
CA VAL A 258 -7.48 -4.72 1.62
C VAL A 258 -5.96 -4.62 1.53
N LYS A 259 -5.26 -4.22 2.61
CA LYS A 259 -3.79 -4.10 2.59
C LYS A 259 -3.14 -5.48 2.48
N GLU A 260 -3.68 -6.46 3.20
CA GLU A 260 -3.23 -7.85 3.14
C GLU A 260 -3.40 -8.43 1.74
N LEU A 261 -4.59 -8.30 1.13
CA LEU A 261 -4.82 -8.87 -0.19
C LEU A 261 -4.02 -8.14 -1.28
N SER A 262 -3.92 -6.81 -1.21
CA SER A 262 -3.10 -6.02 -2.13
C SER A 262 -1.60 -6.33 -2.03
N SER A 263 -1.15 -6.93 -0.91
CA SER A 263 0.24 -7.40 -0.74
C SER A 263 0.59 -8.63 -1.58
N LEU A 264 -0.41 -9.36 -2.08
CA LEU A 264 -0.19 -10.49 -2.98
C LEU A 264 0.03 -10.07 -4.44
N VAL A 265 -0.31 -8.83 -4.79
CA VAL A 265 -0.19 -8.34 -6.16
C VAL A 265 1.29 -8.27 -6.56
N ASP A 266 1.62 -8.89 -7.68
CA ASP A 266 2.90 -8.70 -8.34
C ASP A 266 2.79 -7.54 -9.33
N ASP A 267 3.37 -6.40 -8.96
CA ASP A 267 3.30 -5.13 -9.70
C ASP A 267 3.85 -5.22 -11.14
N GLY A 268 4.74 -6.20 -11.40
CA GLY A 268 5.36 -6.43 -12.70
C GLY A 268 4.60 -7.42 -13.59
N ARG A 269 3.44 -7.91 -13.16
CA ARG A 269 2.64 -8.91 -13.89
C ARG A 269 1.20 -8.46 -14.07
N VAL A 270 0.57 -9.00 -15.11
CA VAL A 270 -0.87 -8.87 -15.39
C VAL A 270 -1.38 -10.21 -15.91
N ASN A 271 -2.66 -10.50 -15.67
CA ASN A 271 -3.36 -11.70 -16.15
C ASN A 271 -2.66 -13.05 -15.84
N PRO A 272 -2.49 -13.44 -14.55
CA PRO A 272 -2.84 -12.68 -13.36
C PRO A 272 -1.63 -11.92 -12.75
N ALA A 273 -1.91 -10.78 -12.13
CA ALA A 273 -0.99 -9.92 -11.38
C ALA A 273 -0.63 -10.51 -10.00
N ILE A 274 -0.13 -11.73 -9.97
CA ILE A 274 0.26 -12.47 -8.76
C ILE A 274 1.40 -13.43 -9.09
N ASP A 275 2.15 -13.88 -8.10
CA ASP A 275 3.08 -14.99 -8.28
C ASP A 275 2.32 -16.31 -8.50
N THR A 276 2.29 -16.77 -9.75
CA THR A 276 1.60 -17.99 -10.17
C THR A 276 2.30 -19.29 -9.76
N THR A 277 3.57 -19.22 -9.34
CA THR A 277 4.26 -20.38 -8.76
C THR A 277 3.79 -20.61 -7.32
N ARG A 278 3.60 -19.53 -6.57
CA ARG A 278 3.10 -19.54 -5.19
C ARG A 278 1.60 -19.73 -5.13
N PHE A 279 0.86 -19.09 -6.02
CA PHE A 279 -0.60 -19.13 -6.08
C PHE A 279 -1.07 -19.68 -7.44
N PRO A 280 -0.90 -21.00 -7.66
CA PRO A 280 -1.19 -21.62 -8.95
C PRO A 280 -2.67 -21.55 -9.30
N ALA A 281 -2.95 -21.44 -10.61
CA ALA A 281 -4.29 -21.35 -11.17
C ALA A 281 -5.16 -20.22 -10.58
N THR A 282 -4.54 -19.14 -10.07
CA THR A 282 -5.28 -17.93 -9.66
C THR A 282 -5.96 -17.32 -10.89
N PRO A 283 -7.29 -17.16 -10.91
CA PRO A 283 -8.00 -16.52 -12.00
C PRO A 283 -7.76 -15.01 -12.00
N ALA A 284 -7.75 -14.41 -13.19
CA ALA A 284 -7.71 -12.96 -13.40
C ALA A 284 -9.08 -12.31 -13.10
N LEU A 285 -9.53 -12.42 -11.85
CA LEU A 285 -10.83 -11.94 -11.37
C LEU A 285 -10.65 -10.96 -10.20
N TRP A 286 -11.76 -10.39 -9.75
CA TRP A 286 -11.84 -9.58 -8.54
C TRP A 286 -11.99 -10.49 -7.32
N PHE A 287 -11.37 -10.09 -6.21
CA PHE A 287 -11.35 -10.85 -4.97
C PHE A 287 -11.84 -10.00 -3.81
N TRP A 288 -12.70 -10.58 -2.98
CA TRP A 288 -13.23 -9.92 -1.80
C TRP A 288 -12.18 -9.68 -0.72
N THR A 289 -12.30 -8.52 -0.07
CA THR A 289 -11.63 -8.21 1.20
C THR A 289 -12.66 -8.10 2.32
N SER A 290 -12.20 -8.07 3.57
CA SER A 290 -13.03 -7.76 4.73
C SER A 290 -13.24 -6.26 4.94
N THR A 291 -12.58 -5.39 4.16
CA THR A 291 -12.58 -3.94 4.38
C THR A 291 -13.84 -3.33 3.76
N PRO A 292 -14.80 -2.83 4.55
CA PRO A 292 -15.94 -2.08 4.00
C PRO A 292 -15.46 -0.72 3.49
N ASP A 293 -16.19 -0.14 2.54
CA ASP A 293 -16.03 1.27 2.22
C ASP A 293 -16.67 2.12 3.33
N SER A 294 -15.86 3.00 3.94
CA SER A 294 -16.28 3.90 5.02
C SER A 294 -17.18 5.04 4.54
N ALA A 295 -17.07 5.44 3.26
CA ALA A 295 -17.86 6.48 2.64
C ALA A 295 -19.22 5.94 2.18
N ASN A 296 -19.27 4.70 1.70
CA ASN A 296 -20.49 4.06 1.26
C ASN A 296 -20.56 2.60 1.68
N THR A 297 -21.37 2.32 2.70
CA THR A 297 -21.52 0.96 3.24
C THR A 297 -22.08 -0.06 2.25
N ALA A 298 -22.63 0.34 1.10
CA ALA A 298 -23.05 -0.57 0.03
C ALA A 298 -21.86 -1.21 -0.73
N TYR A 299 -20.69 -0.59 -0.62
CA TYR A 299 -19.46 -0.97 -1.28
C TYR A 299 -18.49 -1.67 -0.33
N VAL A 300 -17.62 -2.49 -0.93
CA VAL A 300 -16.54 -3.21 -0.24
C VAL A 300 -15.30 -3.17 -1.12
N TRP A 301 -14.15 -3.01 -0.48
CA TRP A 301 -12.87 -3.08 -1.15
C TRP A 301 -12.60 -4.46 -1.77
N PHE A 302 -12.02 -4.45 -2.96
CA PHE A 302 -11.58 -5.62 -3.69
C PHE A 302 -10.18 -5.42 -4.28
N VAL A 303 -9.57 -6.54 -4.67
CA VAL A 303 -8.34 -6.56 -5.48
C VAL A 303 -8.62 -7.31 -6.77
N ASN A 304 -8.32 -6.69 -7.90
CA ASN A 304 -8.43 -7.29 -9.22
C ASN A 304 -7.10 -7.92 -9.63
N PHE A 305 -6.98 -9.24 -9.60
CA PHE A 305 -5.76 -9.91 -10.05
C PHE A 305 -5.60 -9.96 -11.58
N GLY A 306 -6.55 -9.46 -12.38
CA GLY A 306 -6.30 -9.24 -13.81
C GLY A 306 -5.25 -8.15 -14.06
N THR A 307 -5.31 -7.07 -13.28
CA THR A 307 -4.44 -5.89 -13.45
C THR A 307 -3.58 -5.55 -12.23
N GLY A 308 -3.92 -6.08 -11.05
CA GLY A 308 -3.37 -5.69 -9.76
C GLY A 308 -4.09 -4.52 -9.10
N TYR A 309 -5.13 -3.97 -9.74
CA TYR A 309 -5.88 -2.82 -9.24
C TYR A 309 -6.56 -3.09 -7.89
N THR A 310 -6.46 -2.13 -6.97
CA THR A 310 -7.15 -2.12 -5.68
C THR A 310 -8.19 -0.99 -5.66
N GLY A 311 -9.45 -1.31 -5.39
CA GLY A 311 -10.55 -0.33 -5.41
C GLY A 311 -11.79 -0.81 -4.66
N HIS A 312 -12.88 -0.03 -4.68
CA HIS A 312 -14.06 -0.27 -3.83
C HIS A 312 -15.42 -0.30 -4.53
N HIS A 313 -15.52 -0.09 -5.84
CA HIS A 313 -16.81 -0.01 -6.54
C HIS A 313 -17.60 -1.33 -6.70
N GLY A 314 -17.28 -2.38 -5.95
CA GLY A 314 -18.03 -3.64 -5.96
C GLY A 314 -19.22 -3.56 -5.01
N PHE A 315 -20.44 -3.69 -5.52
CA PHE A 315 -21.63 -3.82 -4.67
C PHE A 315 -21.54 -5.11 -3.87
N ARG A 316 -22.01 -5.12 -2.61
CA ARG A 316 -22.06 -6.35 -1.79
C ARG A 316 -22.80 -7.52 -2.44
N SER A 317 -23.68 -7.24 -3.40
CA SER A 317 -24.44 -8.20 -4.21
C SER A 317 -23.66 -8.77 -5.40
N ASP A 318 -22.55 -8.14 -5.81
CA ASP A 318 -21.69 -8.63 -6.88
C ASP A 318 -21.07 -9.96 -6.46
N ARG A 319 -20.58 -10.74 -7.43
CA ARG A 319 -19.96 -12.04 -7.16
C ARG A 319 -18.49 -12.03 -7.52
N HIS A 320 -17.64 -12.26 -6.53
CA HIS A 320 -16.18 -12.22 -6.67
C HIS A 320 -15.55 -13.48 -6.09
N ALA A 321 -14.29 -13.72 -6.45
CA ALA A 321 -13.50 -14.82 -5.93
C ALA A 321 -13.07 -14.54 -4.47
N LEU A 322 -12.61 -15.58 -3.78
CA LEU A 322 -12.19 -15.50 -2.40
C LEU A 322 -10.89 -16.28 -2.18
N ARG A 323 -9.97 -15.68 -1.43
CA ARG A 323 -8.77 -16.33 -0.91
C ARG A 323 -8.66 -16.02 0.57
N LEU A 324 -8.71 -17.05 1.40
CA LEU A 324 -8.64 -16.88 2.85
C LEU A 324 -7.19 -16.71 3.33
N VAL A 325 -7.08 -15.96 4.42
CA VAL A 325 -5.83 -15.73 5.15
C VAL A 325 -6.02 -16.07 6.63
N ARG A 326 -4.93 -16.40 7.31
CA ARG A 326 -4.86 -16.54 8.77
C ARG A 326 -3.50 -16.05 9.29
N SER A 327 -3.40 -15.80 10.59
CA SER A 327 -2.10 -15.57 11.22
C SER A 327 -1.26 -16.86 11.20
N ALA A 328 0.03 -16.72 10.94
CA ALA A 328 1.05 -17.75 11.09
C ALA A 328 1.75 -17.55 12.44
N LEU A 329 1.97 -18.63 13.18
CA LEU A 329 2.71 -18.63 14.45
C LEU A 329 4.20 -18.33 14.23
#